data_AF-A0A1H0J1E9-F1
#
_entry.id   AF-A0A1H0J1E9-F1
#
_cell.length_a   1.000
_cell.length_b   1.000
_cell.length_c   1.000
_cell.angle_alpha   90.00
_cell.angle_beta   90.00
_cell.angle_gamma   90.00
#
_symmetry.space_group_name_H-M   'P 1'
#
loop_
_entity.id
_entity.type
_entity.pdbx_description
1 polymer ?
#
loop_
_entity_poly.entity_id
_entity_poly.type
_entity_poly.pdbx_seq_one_letter_code
_entity_poly.pdbx_strand_id
1 'polypeptide(L)'
;MRNLGRDEMLKRLEFFIGEWEIEVIHPQFKTSSIKGQTLFDWMEKEKFIVQRTFIKQMEFPSSTIVYDYDSNTSNYLQHYFDSRGVTRLYYMNLKSGLWELWRNSSDFFPIRFLPAFCWGNQ
;
A
#
# COMPACT_ATOMS: atom_id res chain seq x y z
N MET A 1 13.89 0.34 23.20
CA MET A 1 13.03 1.46 23.65
C MET A 1 11.88 1.60 22.67
N ARG A 2 10.64 1.80 23.15
CA ARG A 2 9.46 1.99 22.31
C ARG A 2 9.50 3.41 21.71
N ASN A 3 9.47 3.55 20.39
CA ASN A 3 9.35 4.87 19.75
C ASN A 3 7.86 5.23 19.64
N LEU A 4 7.35 5.96 20.65
CA LEU A 4 5.93 6.28 20.78
C LEU A 4 5.37 7.06 19.58
N GLY A 5 6.19 7.92 18.95
CA GLY A 5 5.77 8.67 17.76
C GLY A 5 5.58 7.78 16.53
N ARG A 6 6.48 6.81 16.31
CA ARG A 6 6.34 5.81 15.24
C ARG A 6 5.11 4.94 15.46
N ASP A 7 4.90 4.45 16.68
CA ASP A 7 3.75 3.59 17.01
C ASP A 7 2.43 4.34 16.77
N GLU A 8 2.33 5.63 17.12
CA GLU A 8 1.14 6.46 16.81
C GLU A 8 0.91 6.58 15.30
N MET A 9 1.97 6.82 14.53
CA MET A 9 1.84 6.98 13.08
C MET A 9 1.41 5.68 12.40
N LEU A 10 1.89 4.52 12.86
CA LEU A 10 1.41 3.23 12.35
C LEU A 10 -0.05 2.96 12.72
N LYS A 11 -0.51 3.34 13.92
CA LYS A 11 -1.93 3.24 14.28
C LYS A 11 -2.84 4.04 13.36
N ARG A 12 -2.38 5.16 12.78
CA ARG A 12 -3.17 5.90 11.79
C ARG A 12 -3.45 5.10 10.52
N LEU A 13 -2.69 4.05 10.24
CA LEU A 13 -2.90 3.15 9.12
C LEU A 13 -3.83 1.97 9.47
N GLU A 14 -4.32 1.87 10.72
CA GLU A 14 -5.19 0.78 11.18
C GLU A 14 -6.49 0.67 10.38
N PHE A 15 -6.98 1.77 9.79
CA PHE A 15 -8.16 1.73 8.92
C PHE A 15 -7.97 0.87 7.66
N PHE A 16 -6.73 0.56 7.26
CA PHE A 16 -6.48 -0.37 6.17
C PHE A 16 -6.68 -1.83 6.57
N ILE A 17 -6.62 -2.18 7.86
CA ILE A 17 -6.67 -3.57 8.32
C ILE A 17 -7.94 -4.26 7.83
N GLY A 18 -7.77 -5.45 7.26
CA GLY A 18 -8.84 -6.24 6.66
C GLY A 18 -8.64 -6.49 5.16
N GLU A 19 -9.68 -7.05 4.56
CA GLU A 19 -9.72 -7.41 3.14
C GLU A 19 -10.35 -6.29 2.31
N TRP A 20 -9.75 -6.03 1.16
CA TRP A 20 -10.19 -5.00 0.23
C TRP A 20 -10.17 -5.53 -1.20
N GLU A 21 -11.17 -5.14 -1.97
CA GLU A 21 -11.09 -5.20 -3.43
C GLU A 21 -10.31 -3.98 -3.94
N ILE A 22 -9.47 -4.20 -4.93
CA ILE A 22 -8.74 -3.14 -5.60
C ILE A 22 -9.04 -3.13 -7.09
N GLU A 23 -9.06 -1.94 -7.65
CA GLU A 23 -9.21 -1.70 -9.08
C GLU A 23 -7.97 -0.96 -9.58
N VAL A 24 -7.26 -1.57 -10.54
CA VAL A 24 -6.04 -1.00 -11.11
C VAL A 24 -6.35 -0.48 -12.51
N ILE A 25 -6.17 0.83 -12.70
CA ILE A 25 -6.26 1.48 -14.01
C ILE A 25 -4.84 1.66 -14.52
N HIS A 26 -4.46 0.84 -15.50
CA HIS A 26 -3.10 0.85 -16.04
C HIS A 26 -3.07 1.55 -17.42
N PRO A 27 -2.10 2.44 -17.70
CA PRO A 27 -2.08 3.22 -18.95
C PRO A 27 -2.03 2.41 -20.25
N GLN A 28 -1.52 1.17 -20.19
CA GLN A 28 -1.50 0.25 -21.33
C GLN A 28 -2.85 -0.46 -21.56
N PHE A 29 -3.72 -0.52 -20.54
CA PHE A 29 -5.01 -1.22 -20.56
C PHE A 29 -6.18 -0.20 -20.49
N LYS A 30 -6.11 0.84 -21.32
CA LYS A 30 -6.92 2.08 -21.28
C LYS A 30 -8.46 1.91 -21.17
N THR A 31 -9.00 0.73 -21.46
CA THR A 31 -10.45 0.49 -21.52
C THR A 31 -10.94 -0.55 -20.51
N SER A 32 -10.05 -1.18 -19.74
CA SER A 32 -10.46 -2.22 -18.78
C SER A 32 -9.64 -2.10 -17.52
N SER A 33 -10.33 -1.83 -16.42
CA SER A 33 -9.72 -1.90 -15.12
C SER A 33 -9.49 -3.34 -14.71
N ILE A 34 -8.46 -3.52 -13.91
CA ILE A 34 -8.01 -4.83 -13.46
C ILE A 34 -8.44 -4.98 -12.00
N LYS A 35 -9.27 -5.98 -11.72
CA LYS A 35 -9.72 -6.26 -10.36
C LYS A 35 -8.73 -7.16 -9.64
N GLY A 36 -8.45 -6.82 -8.39
CA GLY A 36 -7.61 -7.57 -7.49
C GLY A 36 -8.19 -7.60 -6.08
N GLN A 37 -7.50 -8.33 -5.22
CA GLN A 37 -7.77 -8.35 -3.79
C GLN A 37 -6.50 -7.99 -3.04
N THR A 38 -6.66 -7.36 -1.89
CA THR A 38 -5.55 -7.09 -0.99
C THR A 38 -5.98 -7.28 0.45
N LEU A 39 -5.12 -7.91 1.25
CA LEU A 39 -5.30 -8.09 2.67
C LEU A 39 -4.26 -7.26 3.41
N PHE A 40 -4.70 -6.47 4.39
CA PHE A 40 -3.81 -5.81 5.34
C PHE A 40 -3.96 -6.46 6.71
N ASP A 41 -2.83 -6.76 7.34
CA ASP A 41 -2.80 -7.38 8.66
C ASP A 41 -1.63 -6.82 9.49
N TRP A 42 -1.71 -6.97 10.80
CA TRP A 42 -0.62 -6.66 11.71
C TRP A 42 0.47 -7.74 11.67
N MET A 43 1.71 -7.32 11.88
CA MET A 43 2.88 -8.20 11.93
C MET A 43 3.74 -7.86 13.16
N GLU A 44 4.44 -8.86 13.71
CA GLU A 44 5.35 -8.71 14.85
C GLU A 44 4.72 -8.01 16.06
N LYS A 45 3.58 -8.49 16.56
CA LYS A 45 2.86 -7.89 17.71
C LYS A 45 2.51 -6.41 17.48
N GLU A 46 1.85 -6.13 16.36
CA GLU A 46 1.40 -4.79 15.96
C GLU A 46 2.55 -3.78 15.77
N LYS A 47 3.71 -4.26 15.31
CA LYS A 47 4.87 -3.40 15.04
C LYS A 47 5.03 -2.97 13.60
N PHE A 48 4.39 -3.69 12.68
CA PHE A 48 4.31 -3.36 11.27
C PHE A 48 2.94 -3.74 10.75
N ILE A 49 2.54 -3.10 9.65
CA ILE A 49 1.40 -3.55 8.85
C ILE A 49 1.98 -4.24 7.63
N VAL A 50 1.42 -5.40 7.27
CA VAL A 50 1.74 -6.11 6.05
C VAL A 50 0.52 -6.10 5.13
N GLN A 51 0.73 -5.70 3.89
CA GLN A 51 -0.24 -5.83 2.82
C GLN A 51 0.17 -7.00 1.93
N ARG A 52 -0.78 -7.86 1.57
CA ARG A 52 -0.62 -8.90 0.56
C ARG A 52 -1.63 -8.68 -0.54
N THR A 53 -1.14 -8.46 -1.75
CA THR A 53 -1.97 -8.20 -2.92
C THR A 53 -1.93 -9.40 -3.86
N PHE A 54 -3.12 -9.78 -4.33
CA PHE A 54 -3.32 -10.86 -5.28
C PHE A 54 -4.22 -10.38 -6.42
N ILE A 55 -3.71 -10.46 -7.65
CA ILE A 55 -4.43 -10.14 -8.87
C ILE A 55 -4.51 -11.43 -9.69
N LYS A 56 -5.71 -11.82 -10.12
CA LYS A 56 -5.94 -13.11 -10.83
C LYS A 56 -5.42 -13.14 -12.27
N GLN A 57 -4.85 -12.04 -12.76
CA GLN A 57 -4.30 -11.92 -14.10
C GLN A 57 -2.79 -12.14 -14.08
N MET A 58 -2.29 -13.02 -14.96
CA MET A 58 -0.91 -13.51 -14.95
C MET A 58 0.13 -12.41 -15.20
N GLU A 59 -0.24 -11.39 -15.96
CA GLU A 59 0.60 -10.24 -16.27
C GLU A 59 0.83 -9.29 -15.08
N PHE A 60 0.03 -9.41 -14.01
CA PHE A 60 0.17 -8.62 -12.79
C PHE A 60 0.80 -9.45 -11.66
N PRO A 61 1.91 -8.97 -11.07
CA PRO A 61 2.55 -9.72 -10.00
C PRO A 61 1.71 -9.65 -8.72
N SER A 62 1.75 -10.72 -7.92
CA SER A 62 1.36 -10.61 -6.52
C SER A 62 2.46 -9.90 -5.73
N SER A 63 2.09 -9.18 -4.68
CA SER A 63 3.05 -8.44 -3.86
C SER A 63 2.82 -8.57 -2.37
N THR A 64 3.91 -8.51 -1.62
CA THR A 64 3.92 -8.33 -0.16
C THR A 64 4.58 -6.98 0.13
N ILE A 65 3.92 -6.15 0.94
CA ILE A 65 4.39 -4.81 1.27
C ILE A 65 4.40 -4.67 2.78
N VAL A 66 5.54 -4.29 3.36
CA VAL A 66 5.64 -3.99 4.78
C VAL A 66 5.68 -2.47 4.96
N TYR A 67 4.76 -1.98 5.78
CA TYR A 67 4.63 -0.57 6.11
C TYR A 67 5.42 -0.22 7.35
N ASP A 68 6.13 0.89 7.27
CA ASP A 68 6.88 1.48 8.38
C ASP A 68 6.66 3.00 8.41
N TYR A 69 7.12 3.63 9.49
CA TYR A 69 7.22 5.08 9.60
C TYR A 69 8.63 5.46 10.05
N ASP A 70 9.33 6.24 9.22
CA ASP A 70 10.64 6.78 9.53
C ASP A 70 10.48 8.13 10.25
N SER A 71 10.76 8.13 11.55
CA SER A 71 10.66 9.33 12.38
C SER A 71 11.70 10.40 12.04
N ASN A 72 12.81 10.05 11.40
CA ASN A 72 13.85 11.03 11.04
C ASN A 72 13.42 11.88 9.84
N THR A 73 12.75 11.25 8.87
CA THR A 73 12.28 11.92 7.65
C THR A 73 10.80 12.30 7.71
N SER A 74 10.08 11.86 8.75
CA SER A 74 8.63 12.06 8.91
C SER A 74 7.80 11.55 7.73
N ASN A 75 8.20 10.41 7.16
CA ASN A 75 7.50 9.76 6.05
C ASN A 75 7.11 8.32 6.41
N TYR A 76 5.99 7.88 5.86
CA TYR A 76 5.71 6.45 5.79
C TYR A 76 6.60 5.81 4.73
N LEU A 77 6.97 4.56 4.98
CA LEU A 77 7.75 3.73 4.07
C LEU A 77 6.94 2.51 3.67
N GLN A 78 7.12 2.10 2.42
CA GLN A 78 6.64 0.81 1.93
C GLN A 78 7.81 0.00 1.39
N HIS A 79 8.11 -1.10 2.07
CA HIS A 79 9.04 -2.12 1.63
C HIS A 79 8.28 -3.11 0.76
N TYR A 80 8.40 -2.94 -0.55
CA TYR A 80 7.67 -3.70 -1.56
C TYR A 80 8.49 -4.89 -2.05
N PHE A 81 7.83 -6.05 -2.14
CA PHE A 81 8.35 -7.30 -2.69
C PHE A 81 7.29 -7.91 -3.62
N ASP A 82 7.67 -8.45 -4.76
CA ASP A 82 6.72 -9.10 -5.67
C ASP A 82 7.16 -10.48 -6.17
N SER A 83 6.22 -11.19 -6.79
CA SER A 83 6.44 -12.55 -7.32
C SER A 83 7.47 -12.65 -8.44
N ARG A 84 7.94 -11.52 -8.98
CA ARG A 84 9.01 -11.45 -9.99
C ARG A 84 10.39 -11.28 -9.34
N GLY A 85 10.46 -11.19 -8.01
CA GLY A 85 11.68 -10.93 -7.26
C GLY A 85 12.08 -9.45 -7.24
N VAL A 86 11.18 -8.53 -7.64
CA VAL A 86 11.46 -7.09 -7.59
C VAL A 86 11.28 -6.58 -6.17
N THR A 87 12.26 -5.81 -5.69
CA THR A 87 12.19 -5.11 -4.41
C THR A 87 12.23 -3.60 -4.62
N ARG A 88 11.44 -2.85 -3.83
CA ARG A 88 11.41 -1.39 -3.90
C ARG A 88 11.17 -0.80 -2.52
N LEU A 89 11.71 0.40 -2.31
CA LEU A 89 11.34 1.27 -1.20
C LEU A 89 10.56 2.46 -1.76
N TYR A 90 9.33 2.64 -1.31
CA TYR A 90 8.55 3.84 -1.59
C TYR A 90 8.43 4.69 -0.34
N TYR A 91 8.41 5.99 -0.55
CA TYR A 91 7.90 6.93 0.43
C TYR A 91 6.40 7.09 0.22
N MET A 92 5.70 7.32 1.33
CA MET A 92 4.25 7.41 1.35
C MET A 92 3.79 8.59 2.20
N ASN A 93 2.68 9.17 1.77
CA ASN A 93 1.90 10.12 2.55
C ASN A 93 0.44 9.67 2.58
N LEU A 94 -0.22 9.93 3.70
CA LEU A 94 -1.65 9.73 3.85
C LEU A 94 -2.25 10.99 4.45
N LYS A 95 -2.96 11.76 3.62
CA LYS A 95 -3.58 13.03 4.03
C LYS A 95 -4.97 13.13 3.43
N SER A 96 -5.95 13.45 4.27
CA SER A 96 -7.33 13.70 3.84
C SER A 96 -7.94 12.59 2.98
N GLY A 97 -7.64 11.33 3.29
CA GLY A 97 -8.10 10.17 2.53
C GLY A 97 -7.36 9.90 1.21
N LEU A 98 -6.39 10.74 0.84
CA LEU A 98 -5.51 10.47 -0.31
C LEU A 98 -4.25 9.74 0.16
N TRP A 99 -3.99 8.60 -0.47
CA TRP A 99 -2.78 7.82 -0.28
C TRP A 99 -1.86 8.01 -1.49
N GLU A 100 -0.72 8.68 -1.28
CA GLU A 100 0.27 8.99 -2.30
C GLU A 100 1.54 8.17 -2.08
N LEU A 101 2.14 7.66 -3.16
CA LEU A 101 3.43 6.99 -3.15
C LEU A 101 4.38 7.63 -4.16
N TRP A 102 5.63 7.79 -3.75
CA TRP A 102 6.70 8.25 -4.62
C TRP A 102 8.01 7.52 -4.32
N ARG A 103 8.95 7.60 -5.26
CA ARG A 103 10.33 7.15 -5.09
C ARG A 103 11.24 8.15 -5.77
N ASN A 104 12.39 8.40 -5.16
CA ASN A 104 13.43 9.26 -5.74
C ASN A 104 14.31 8.42 -6.68
N SER A 105 13.73 7.92 -7.77
CA SER A 105 14.46 7.20 -8.82
C SER A 105 13.94 7.60 -10.19
N SER A 106 14.83 7.63 -11.18
CA SER A 106 14.52 8.11 -12.53
C SER A 106 13.57 7.20 -13.33
N ASP A 107 13.34 5.98 -12.86
CA ASP A 107 12.47 4.97 -13.48
C ASP A 107 11.03 4.96 -12.91
N PHE A 108 10.67 5.94 -12.06
CA PHE A 108 9.40 5.91 -11.34
C PHE A 108 8.55 7.17 -11.55
N PHE A 109 7.25 6.96 -11.78
CA PHE A 109 6.23 8.01 -11.75
C PHE A 109 5.37 7.84 -10.49
N PRO A 110 5.00 8.93 -9.77
CA PRO A 110 4.17 8.85 -8.58
C PRO A 110 2.85 8.11 -8.82
N ILE A 111 2.42 7.31 -7.84
CA ILE A 111 1.17 6.56 -7.87
C ILE A 111 0.23 7.14 -6.81
N ARG A 112 -1.06 7.25 -7.14
CA ARG A 112 -2.12 7.69 -6.23
C ARG A 112 -3.16 6.59 -6.06
N PHE A 113 -3.53 6.34 -4.81
CA PHE A 113 -4.64 5.48 -4.45
C PHE A 113 -5.76 6.35 -3.88
N LEU A 114 -6.96 6.17 -4.44
CA LEU A 114 -8.18 6.83 -3.98
C LEU A 114 -9.09 5.75 -3.40
N PRO A 115 -9.46 5.83 -2.11
CA PRO A 115 -10.50 4.98 -1.58
C PRO A 115 -11.83 5.38 -2.25
N ALA A 116 -12.41 4.45 -3.01
CA ALA A 116 -13.79 4.55 -3.45
C ALA A 116 -14.65 3.72 -2.49
N PHE A 117 -15.37 4.38 -1.58
CA PHE A 117 -16.41 3.71 -0.81
C PHE A 117 -17.58 3.39 -1.75
N CYS A 118 -17.72 2.12 -2.13
CA CYS A 118 -18.98 1.63 -2.68
C CYS A 118 -19.91 1.31 -1.50
N TRP A 119 -20.95 2.13 -1.30
CA TRP A 119 -22.06 1.75 -0.43
C TRP A 119 -22.74 0.51 -1.04
N GLY A 120 -22.56 -0.66 -0.43
CA GLY A 120 -23.46 -1.78 -0.62
C GLY A 120 -24.77 -1.47 0.10
N ASN A 121 -25.88 -1.45 -0.62
CA ASN A 121 -27.20 -1.48 0.01
C ASN A 121 -27.30 -2.71 0.92
N GLN A 122 -27.97 -2.50 2.05
CA GLN A 122 -28.32 -3.50 3.07
C GLN A 122 -28.88 -4.79 2.50
#